data_AF-A0AAC9IMX6-F1
#
_entry.id   AF-A0AAC9IMX6-F1
#
_cell.length_a   1.000
_cell.length_b   1.000
_cell.length_c   1.000
_cell.angle_alpha   90.00
_cell.angle_beta   90.00
_cell.angle_gamma   90.00
#
_symmetry.space_group_name_H-M   'P 1'
#
loop_
_entity.id
_entity.type
_entity.pdbx_description
1 polymer ?
#
loop_
_entity_poly.entity_id
_entity_poly.type
_entity_poly.pdbx_seq_one_letter_code
_entity_poly.pdbx_strand_id
1 'polypeptide(L)'
;MNQTDYAIGITVPIEADYVLSPTVLYDDELTGIYFNTEDEQYGRITFSNLDAIRVCRGEYLPYPDDWTEDKEVPWVYVVQHSKWQMERYRYEKSHYGRAYEFGGDVEDMRTDFKHYIFKFHDQFVEVIARGFWWEKDTKSLMNQPLQVGHPFLNLPTEEATLHQAHGLTTQITKNTLPIEVLIEQAKYCSQKLYQFSLVLEGSTSVDNTVSIVNKEGKIQSELRGYFGGKTKAFDGIPTLEEVLPYIEQYMSEVAERRRAMGK
;
A
#
# COMPACT_ATOMS: atom_id res chain seq x y z
N MET A 1 -12.40 24.76 -16.04
CA MET A 1 -12.34 23.78 -17.15
C MET A 1 -12.58 22.41 -16.55
N ASN A 2 -13.56 21.63 -17.04
CA ASN A 2 -13.65 20.22 -16.65
C ASN A 2 -12.40 19.53 -17.18
N GLN A 3 -11.49 19.13 -16.30
CA GLN A 3 -10.35 18.31 -16.68
C GLN A 3 -10.89 16.95 -17.13
N THR A 4 -10.48 16.50 -18.32
CA THR A 4 -10.84 15.19 -18.86
C THR A 4 -9.90 14.14 -18.26
N ASP A 5 -10.39 12.92 -18.05
CA ASP A 5 -9.59 11.77 -17.63
C ASP A 5 -8.44 11.55 -18.63
N TYR A 6 -7.24 11.27 -18.12
CA TYR A 6 -6.04 11.10 -18.94
C TYR A 6 -5.08 10.09 -18.32
N ALA A 7 -4.66 9.08 -19.08
CA ALA A 7 -3.76 8.03 -18.61
C ALA A 7 -2.29 8.42 -18.82
N ILE A 8 -1.48 8.28 -17.77
CA ILE A 8 -0.02 8.47 -17.85
C ILE A 8 0.64 7.11 -17.66
N GLY A 9 1.42 6.67 -18.64
CA GLY A 9 2.21 5.45 -18.57
C GLY A 9 3.28 5.55 -17.49
N ILE A 10 3.44 4.49 -16.70
CA ILE A 10 4.50 4.37 -15.69
C ILE A 10 5.32 3.10 -15.93
N THR A 11 6.62 3.20 -15.71
CA THR A 11 7.51 2.03 -15.73
C THR A 11 7.37 1.27 -14.42
N VAL A 12 7.24 -0.05 -14.51
CA VAL A 12 7.24 -0.97 -13.35
C VAL A 12 8.39 -1.96 -13.56
N PRO A 13 9.12 -2.39 -12.51
CA PRO A 13 10.30 -3.27 -12.67
C PRO A 13 10.04 -4.69 -13.16
N ILE A 14 8.80 -5.00 -13.55
CA ILE A 14 8.42 -6.25 -14.21
C ILE A 14 7.52 -5.90 -15.39
N GLU A 15 7.62 -6.71 -16.44
CA GLU A 15 6.87 -6.53 -17.69
C GLU A 15 5.97 -7.72 -17.90
N ALA A 16 4.69 -7.45 -18.17
CA ALA A 16 3.75 -8.49 -18.52
C ALA A 16 4.00 -8.98 -19.95
N ASP A 17 3.77 -10.27 -20.18
CA ASP A 17 3.64 -10.81 -21.52
C ASP A 17 2.50 -10.05 -22.22
N TYR A 18 2.84 -9.38 -23.31
CA TYR A 18 1.91 -8.49 -23.99
C TYR A 18 0.74 -9.22 -24.66
N VAL A 19 0.80 -10.54 -24.83
CA VAL A 19 -0.20 -11.37 -25.55
C VAL A 19 -1.11 -12.10 -24.57
N LEU A 20 -0.57 -12.57 -23.45
CA LEU A 20 -1.31 -13.46 -22.55
C LEU A 20 -2.22 -12.69 -21.59
N SER A 21 -3.45 -13.18 -21.46
CA SER A 21 -4.43 -12.61 -20.54
C SER A 21 -4.07 -12.88 -19.08
N PRO A 22 -4.36 -11.95 -18.16
CA PRO A 22 -4.14 -12.16 -16.74
C PRO A 22 -5.24 -13.05 -16.15
N THR A 23 -4.98 -13.55 -14.95
CA THR A 23 -6.02 -14.04 -14.03
C THR A 23 -6.16 -13.04 -12.89
N VAL A 24 -7.38 -12.58 -12.63
CA VAL A 24 -7.70 -11.71 -11.49
C VAL A 24 -8.34 -12.55 -10.40
N LEU A 25 -7.69 -12.60 -9.23
CA LEU A 25 -8.26 -13.18 -8.02
C LEU A 25 -8.81 -12.04 -7.18
N TYR A 26 -10.12 -12.07 -6.89
CA TYR A 26 -10.77 -11.14 -5.98
C TYR A 26 -11.23 -11.94 -4.75
N ASP A 27 -10.47 -11.83 -3.67
CA ASP A 27 -10.58 -12.66 -2.47
C ASP A 27 -10.30 -11.82 -1.22
N ASP A 28 -10.91 -12.21 -0.09
CA ASP A 28 -10.76 -11.58 1.21
C ASP A 28 -9.32 -11.75 1.77
N GLU A 29 -8.67 -12.88 1.49
CA GLU A 29 -7.31 -13.15 1.95
C GLU A 29 -6.25 -12.41 1.14
N LEU A 30 -6.35 -12.49 -0.19
CA LEU A 30 -5.42 -11.85 -1.11
C LEU A 30 -6.06 -11.59 -2.47
N THR A 31 -6.36 -10.32 -2.73
CA THR A 31 -6.72 -9.88 -4.08
C THR A 31 -5.46 -9.55 -4.89
N GLY A 32 -5.40 -10.02 -6.14
CA GLY A 32 -4.26 -9.75 -7.02
C GLY A 32 -4.48 -10.06 -8.50
N ILE A 33 -3.59 -9.53 -9.34
CA ILE A 33 -3.52 -9.82 -10.77
C ILE A 33 -2.32 -10.74 -10.99
N TYR A 34 -2.55 -11.88 -11.63
CA TYR A 34 -1.56 -12.92 -11.89
C TYR A 34 -1.37 -13.07 -13.40
N PHE A 35 -0.14 -13.10 -13.87
CA PHE A 35 0.16 -13.05 -15.30
C PHE A 35 1.51 -13.71 -15.60
N ASN A 36 1.76 -14.01 -16.86
CA ASN A 36 3.10 -14.40 -17.32
C ASN A 36 3.88 -13.14 -17.67
N THR A 37 5.17 -13.12 -17.36
CA THR A 37 6.06 -12.01 -17.74
C THR A 37 6.65 -12.25 -19.13
N GLU A 38 7.15 -11.19 -19.76
CA GLU A 38 7.76 -11.28 -21.11
C GLU A 38 8.92 -12.29 -21.17
N ASP A 39 9.67 -12.46 -20.08
CA ASP A 39 10.77 -13.41 -19.95
C ASP A 39 10.35 -14.80 -19.46
N GLU A 40 9.12 -15.21 -19.75
CA GLU A 40 8.57 -16.55 -19.48
C GLU A 40 8.55 -16.94 -17.98
N GLN A 41 8.45 -15.96 -17.08
CA GLN A 41 8.25 -16.17 -15.64
C GLN A 41 6.80 -15.83 -15.24
N TYR A 42 6.53 -15.85 -13.92
CA TYR A 42 5.22 -15.55 -13.36
C TYR A 42 5.27 -14.25 -12.57
N GLY A 43 4.36 -13.34 -12.89
CA GLY A 43 4.14 -12.06 -12.23
C GLY A 43 2.90 -12.05 -11.35
N ARG A 44 2.96 -11.26 -10.28
CA ARG A 44 1.80 -10.94 -9.44
C ARG A 44 1.79 -9.44 -9.11
N ILE A 45 0.64 -8.79 -9.25
CA ILE A 45 0.36 -7.47 -8.66
C ILE A 45 -0.57 -7.64 -7.46
N THR A 46 -0.22 -7.03 -6.34
CA THR A 46 -1.06 -6.93 -5.14
C THR A 46 -1.33 -5.46 -4.81
N PHE A 47 -2.38 -5.17 -4.04
CA PHE A 47 -2.86 -3.81 -3.84
C PHE A 47 -2.80 -3.37 -2.38
N SER A 48 -2.24 -2.19 -2.15
CA SER A 48 -2.32 -1.55 -0.84
C SER A 48 -3.68 -0.88 -0.75
N ASN A 49 -4.53 -1.42 0.12
CA ASN A 49 -5.84 -0.87 0.43
C ASN A 49 -6.70 -0.67 -0.83
N LEU A 50 -7.11 -1.78 -1.43
CA LEU A 50 -7.94 -1.81 -2.64
C LEU A 50 -9.36 -1.32 -2.31
N ASP A 51 -9.83 -0.34 -3.06
CA ASP A 51 -11.22 0.15 -2.99
C ASP A 51 -12.11 -0.50 -4.05
N ALA A 52 -11.63 -0.59 -5.28
CA ALA A 52 -12.44 -1.09 -6.39
C ALA A 52 -11.58 -1.68 -7.50
N ILE A 53 -12.15 -2.64 -8.23
CA ILE A 53 -11.54 -3.32 -9.37
C ILE A 53 -12.55 -3.51 -10.50
N ARG A 54 -12.12 -3.35 -11.75
CA ARG A 54 -12.88 -3.66 -12.96
C ARG A 54 -11.99 -4.47 -13.90
N VAL A 55 -12.57 -5.51 -14.49
CA VAL A 55 -11.91 -6.32 -15.53
C VAL A 55 -12.65 -6.08 -16.83
N CYS A 56 -11.94 -5.67 -17.86
CA CYS A 56 -12.52 -5.28 -19.13
C CYS A 56 -11.78 -5.92 -20.30
N ARG A 57 -12.51 -6.14 -21.39
CA ARG A 57 -11.94 -6.55 -22.68
C ARG A 57 -11.84 -5.34 -23.60
N GLY A 58 -10.69 -5.16 -24.23
CA GLY A 58 -10.44 -4.10 -25.20
C GLY A 58 -8.95 -3.96 -25.52
N GLU A 59 -8.64 -3.76 -26.80
CA GLU A 59 -7.27 -3.53 -27.30
C GLU A 59 -6.75 -2.12 -26.99
N TYR A 60 -7.68 -1.18 -26.81
CA TYR A 60 -7.41 0.23 -26.59
C TYR A 60 -7.77 0.63 -25.17
N LEU A 61 -7.00 1.56 -24.60
CA LEU A 61 -7.32 2.14 -23.31
C LEU A 61 -8.63 2.94 -23.38
N PRO A 62 -9.43 2.94 -22.30
CA PRO A 62 -10.67 3.71 -22.25
C PRO A 62 -10.44 5.23 -22.09
N TYR A 63 -9.17 5.67 -21.95
CA TYR A 63 -8.77 7.07 -21.80
C TYR A 63 -7.70 7.42 -22.83
N PRO A 64 -7.63 8.70 -23.26
CA PRO A 64 -6.44 9.20 -23.94
C PRO A 64 -5.21 9.01 -23.05
N ASP A 65 -4.07 8.71 -23.66
CA ASP A 65 -2.81 8.45 -22.96
C ASP A 65 -1.68 9.36 -23.45
N ASP A 66 -0.55 9.33 -22.75
CA ASP A 66 0.67 10.05 -23.08
C ASP A 66 1.66 9.26 -23.95
N TRP A 67 1.23 8.13 -24.51
CA TRP A 67 2.10 7.32 -25.33
C TRP A 67 2.39 8.01 -26.67
N THR A 68 3.63 7.89 -27.10
CA THR A 68 4.15 8.42 -28.35
C THR A 68 5.08 7.38 -28.97
N GLU A 69 5.25 7.38 -30.29
CA GLU A 69 6.02 6.35 -31.01
C GLU A 69 7.50 6.24 -30.57
N ASP A 70 8.04 7.27 -29.92
CA ASP A 70 9.39 7.33 -29.36
C ASP A 70 9.51 6.73 -27.94
N LYS A 71 8.39 6.32 -27.32
CA LYS A 71 8.35 5.70 -26.00
C LYS A 71 8.10 4.20 -26.10
N GLU A 72 8.76 3.46 -25.21
CA GLU A 72 8.38 2.08 -24.89
C GLU A 72 6.91 2.02 -24.47
N VAL A 73 6.20 0.99 -24.92
CA VAL A 73 4.76 0.83 -24.65
C VAL A 73 4.57 0.47 -23.17
N PRO A 74 3.98 1.34 -22.34
CA PRO A 74 3.73 1.01 -20.96
C PRO A 74 2.61 -0.02 -20.86
N TRP A 75 2.73 -0.93 -19.90
CA TRP A 75 1.65 -1.85 -19.55
C TRP A 75 0.91 -1.43 -18.27
N VAL A 76 1.44 -0.44 -17.53
CA VAL A 76 0.79 0.14 -16.35
C VAL A 76 0.60 1.64 -16.53
N TYR A 77 -0.59 2.14 -16.17
CA TYR A 77 -0.96 3.54 -16.30
C TYR A 77 -1.56 4.07 -14.99
N VAL A 78 -1.40 5.37 -14.76
CA VAL A 78 -2.11 6.12 -13.72
C VAL A 78 -3.05 7.11 -14.39
N VAL A 79 -4.34 7.05 -14.07
CA VAL A 79 -5.35 7.96 -14.62
C VAL A 79 -5.43 9.24 -13.79
N GLN A 80 -5.06 10.35 -14.41
CA GLN A 80 -5.25 11.69 -13.87
C GLN A 80 -6.70 12.12 -13.98
N HIS A 81 -7.14 12.89 -12.99
CA HIS A 81 -8.50 13.47 -12.94
C HIS A 81 -9.64 12.43 -12.98
N SER A 82 -9.35 11.20 -12.55
CA SER A 82 -10.25 10.05 -12.60
C SER A 82 -11.65 10.36 -12.05
N LYS A 83 -12.64 10.40 -12.95
CA LYS A 83 -14.06 10.50 -12.60
C LYS A 83 -14.53 9.31 -11.77
N TRP A 84 -14.01 8.12 -12.05
CA TRP A 84 -14.36 6.90 -11.30
C TRP A 84 -13.86 6.97 -9.86
N GLN A 85 -12.64 7.46 -9.62
CA GLN A 85 -12.13 7.71 -8.27
C GLN A 85 -13.00 8.75 -7.54
N MET A 86 -13.38 9.83 -8.22
CA MET A 86 -14.26 10.85 -7.63
C MET A 86 -15.68 10.34 -7.34
N GLU A 87 -16.19 9.42 -8.16
CA GLU A 87 -17.45 8.71 -7.92
C GLU A 87 -17.36 7.87 -6.65
N ARG A 88 -16.31 7.03 -6.53
CA ARG A 88 -16.05 6.20 -5.35
C ARG A 88 -15.92 7.04 -4.08
N TYR A 89 -15.11 8.10 -4.12
CA TYR A 89 -15.00 9.04 -3.00
C TYR A 89 -16.35 9.63 -2.57
N ARG A 90 -17.19 10.07 -3.52
CA ARG A 90 -18.51 10.63 -3.20
C ARG A 90 -19.42 9.60 -2.55
N TYR A 91 -19.39 8.36 -3.04
CA TYR A 91 -20.14 7.25 -2.46
C TYR A 91 -19.70 6.95 -1.03
N GLU A 92 -18.39 6.79 -0.79
CA GLU A 92 -17.85 6.48 0.53
C GLU A 92 -18.13 7.60 1.53
N LYS A 93 -17.98 8.85 1.08
CA LYS A 93 -18.26 10.04 1.89
C LYS A 93 -19.73 10.17 2.27
N SER A 94 -20.66 9.83 1.36
CA SER A 94 -22.10 9.95 1.64
C SER A 94 -22.61 8.84 2.55
N HIS A 95 -22.03 7.65 2.51
CA HIS A 95 -22.53 6.48 3.25
C HIS A 95 -21.78 6.21 4.55
N TYR A 96 -20.46 6.38 4.57
CA TYR A 96 -19.63 6.07 5.73
C TYR A 96 -19.09 7.32 6.41
N GLY A 97 -18.63 8.32 5.63
CA GLY A 97 -18.13 9.58 6.16
C GLY A 97 -17.06 9.37 7.24
N ARG A 98 -17.41 9.63 8.51
CA ARG A 98 -16.50 9.47 9.67
C ARG A 98 -16.24 8.01 10.08
N ALA A 99 -17.04 7.07 9.58
CA ALA A 99 -16.89 5.64 9.85
C ALA A 99 -16.06 4.92 8.77
N TYR A 100 -15.57 5.64 7.76
CA TYR A 100 -14.70 5.08 6.73
C TYR A 100 -13.47 4.43 7.39
N GLU A 101 -13.16 3.19 7.00
CA GLU A 101 -12.05 2.39 7.57
C GLU A 101 -12.00 2.36 9.11
N PHE A 102 -13.16 2.28 9.79
CA PHE A 102 -13.23 2.23 11.26
C PHE A 102 -12.53 3.40 11.97
N GLY A 103 -12.67 4.61 11.42
CA GLY A 103 -12.09 5.85 11.97
C GLY A 103 -10.92 6.41 11.15
N GLY A 104 -10.78 5.97 9.90
CA GLY A 104 -9.93 6.60 8.90
C GLY A 104 -10.52 7.92 8.37
N ASP A 105 -9.79 8.54 7.44
CA ASP A 105 -10.22 9.78 6.79
C ASP A 105 -10.63 9.49 5.34
N VAL A 106 -11.91 9.68 5.02
CA VAL A 106 -12.42 9.50 3.65
C VAL A 106 -11.77 10.48 2.66
N GLU A 107 -11.21 11.60 3.14
CA GLU A 107 -10.44 12.49 2.28
C GLU A 107 -9.15 11.84 1.77
N ASP A 108 -8.62 10.79 2.43
CA ASP A 108 -7.49 10.00 1.93
C ASP A 108 -7.78 9.41 0.55
N MET A 109 -9.05 9.12 0.21
CA MET A 109 -9.42 8.66 -1.14
C MET A 109 -9.11 9.66 -2.25
N ARG A 110 -8.93 10.94 -1.91
CA ARG A 110 -8.58 11.99 -2.88
C ARG A 110 -7.09 12.24 -2.97
N THR A 111 -6.33 11.98 -1.90
CA THR A 111 -4.91 12.31 -1.82
C THR A 111 -4.00 11.10 -1.98
N ASP A 112 -4.44 9.94 -1.49
CA ASP A 112 -3.60 8.76 -1.33
C ASP A 112 -3.95 7.67 -2.36
N PHE A 113 -5.24 7.57 -2.71
CA PHE A 113 -5.67 6.62 -3.72
C PHE A 113 -5.38 7.14 -5.12
N LYS A 114 -5.11 6.20 -6.02
CA LYS A 114 -4.94 6.45 -7.45
C LYS A 114 -5.75 5.44 -8.24
N HIS A 115 -6.17 5.87 -9.42
CA HIS A 115 -6.76 4.99 -10.41
C HIS A 115 -5.65 4.44 -11.31
N TYR A 116 -5.41 3.14 -11.25
CA TYR A 116 -4.43 2.44 -12.07
C TYR A 116 -5.09 1.59 -13.16
N ILE A 117 -4.38 1.40 -14.28
CA ILE A 117 -4.77 0.46 -15.34
C ILE A 117 -3.58 -0.46 -15.61
N PHE A 118 -3.84 -1.76 -15.64
CA PHE A 118 -2.90 -2.80 -16.08
C PHE A 118 -3.38 -3.38 -17.40
N LYS A 119 -2.62 -3.18 -18.47
CA LYS A 119 -2.97 -3.57 -19.85
C LYS A 119 -2.29 -4.88 -20.25
N PHE A 120 -3.06 -5.79 -20.84
CA PHE A 120 -2.65 -7.12 -21.32
C PHE A 120 -3.33 -7.40 -22.65
N HIS A 121 -2.64 -7.22 -23.79
CA HIS A 121 -3.22 -7.32 -25.15
C HIS A 121 -4.64 -6.76 -25.30
N ASP A 122 -5.64 -7.66 -25.29
CA ASP A 122 -7.06 -7.46 -25.50
C ASP A 122 -7.85 -7.35 -24.19
N GLN A 123 -7.16 -7.20 -23.05
CA GLN A 123 -7.73 -7.07 -21.72
C GLN A 123 -7.02 -5.96 -20.94
N PHE A 124 -7.75 -5.33 -20.02
CA PHE A 124 -7.15 -4.48 -19.03
C PHE A 124 -7.90 -4.57 -17.71
N VAL A 125 -7.17 -4.34 -16.63
CA VAL A 125 -7.70 -4.32 -15.27
C VAL A 125 -7.55 -2.91 -14.73
N GLU A 126 -8.67 -2.26 -14.42
CA GLU A 126 -8.68 -0.97 -13.74
C GLU A 126 -8.83 -1.19 -12.23
N VAL A 127 -8.07 -0.44 -11.42
CA VAL A 127 -8.19 -0.50 -9.96
C VAL A 127 -8.12 0.89 -9.33
N ILE A 128 -8.81 1.06 -8.21
CA ILE A 128 -8.61 2.19 -7.30
C ILE A 128 -7.98 1.64 -6.02
N ALA A 129 -6.76 2.07 -5.71
CA ALA A 129 -6.01 1.61 -4.55
C ALA A 129 -5.05 2.71 -4.05
N ARG A 130 -4.57 2.63 -2.80
CA ARG A 130 -3.51 3.52 -2.29
C ARG A 130 -2.15 3.26 -2.93
N GLY A 131 -1.96 2.05 -3.46
CA GLY A 131 -0.73 1.65 -4.13
C GLY A 131 -0.80 0.22 -4.63
N PHE A 132 0.25 -0.22 -5.31
CA PHE A 132 0.39 -1.61 -5.75
C PHE A 132 1.82 -2.08 -5.57
N TRP A 133 1.99 -3.39 -5.38
CA TRP A 133 3.27 -4.04 -5.32
C TRP A 133 3.37 -5.14 -6.36
N TRP A 134 4.59 -5.39 -6.84
CA TRP A 134 4.86 -6.42 -7.84
C TRP A 134 5.75 -7.52 -7.27
N GLU A 135 5.50 -8.74 -7.72
CA GLU A 135 6.32 -9.91 -7.44
C GLU A 135 6.57 -10.67 -8.73
N LYS A 136 7.70 -11.38 -8.78
CA LYS A 136 8.12 -12.19 -9.92
C LYS A 136 8.82 -13.45 -9.44
N ASP A 137 8.51 -14.58 -10.07
CA ASP A 137 9.11 -15.86 -9.73
C ASP A 137 9.14 -16.79 -10.95
N THR A 138 10.13 -17.69 -10.97
CA THR A 138 10.21 -18.81 -11.91
C THR A 138 9.07 -19.82 -11.77
N LYS A 139 8.37 -19.83 -10.63
CA LYS A 139 7.20 -20.67 -10.36
C LYS A 139 5.93 -19.84 -10.28
N SER A 140 4.80 -20.47 -10.61
CA SER A 140 3.50 -19.80 -10.50
C SER A 140 3.26 -19.25 -9.10
N LEU A 141 2.94 -17.96 -9.03
CA LEU A 141 2.57 -17.24 -7.80
C LEU A 141 1.09 -17.42 -7.43
N MET A 142 0.29 -18.06 -8.30
CA MET A 142 -1.13 -18.30 -8.07
C MET A 142 -1.34 -19.15 -6.81
N ASN A 143 -2.22 -18.68 -5.92
CA ASN A 143 -2.50 -19.30 -4.61
C ASN A 143 -1.25 -19.55 -3.75
N GLN A 144 -0.16 -18.83 -4.00
CA GLN A 144 1.04 -18.85 -3.17
C GLN A 144 1.02 -17.71 -2.15
N PRO A 145 1.66 -17.86 -0.98
CA PRO A 145 1.83 -16.76 -0.04
C PRO A 145 2.62 -15.59 -0.66
N LEU A 146 2.56 -14.44 0.00
CA LEU A 146 3.42 -13.30 -0.30
C LEU A 146 4.90 -13.68 -0.13
N GLN A 147 5.75 -13.27 -1.07
CA GLN A 147 7.19 -13.51 -1.01
C GLN A 147 7.82 -12.77 0.18
N VAL A 148 8.93 -13.30 0.67
CA VAL A 148 9.69 -12.69 1.77
C VAL A 148 10.12 -11.27 1.36
N GLY A 149 9.90 -10.30 2.25
CA GLY A 149 10.18 -8.88 1.99
C GLY A 149 9.02 -8.11 1.34
N HIS A 150 7.88 -8.76 1.07
CA HIS A 150 6.69 -8.07 0.57
C HIS A 150 6.23 -6.96 1.53
N PRO A 151 5.87 -5.75 1.05
CA PRO A 151 5.54 -4.60 1.92
C PRO A 151 4.35 -4.82 2.86
N PHE A 152 3.47 -5.78 2.54
CA PHE A 152 2.31 -6.14 3.38
C PHE A 152 2.68 -7.10 4.52
N LEU A 153 3.79 -7.83 4.43
CA LEU A 153 4.25 -8.71 5.50
C LEU A 153 4.86 -7.90 6.65
N ASN A 154 4.83 -8.48 7.85
CA ASN A 154 5.50 -7.90 9.01
C ASN A 154 7.02 -7.88 8.80
N LEU A 155 7.68 -6.90 9.41
CA LEU A 155 9.14 -6.85 9.41
C LEU A 155 9.72 -8.03 10.24
N PRO A 156 10.85 -8.63 9.83
CA PRO A 156 11.49 -9.73 10.58
C PRO A 156 11.89 -9.30 12.00
N THR A 157 11.55 -10.11 13.02
CA THR A 157 11.77 -9.75 14.43
C THR A 157 13.16 -10.14 14.96
N GLU A 158 14.04 -10.69 14.12
CA GLU A 158 15.35 -11.23 14.51
C GLU A 158 16.27 -10.16 15.12
N GLU A 159 16.18 -8.91 14.61
CA GLU A 159 16.96 -7.76 15.07
C GLU A 159 16.11 -6.75 15.88
N ALA A 160 15.02 -7.21 16.49
CA ALA A 160 14.14 -6.34 17.27
C ALA A 160 14.84 -5.83 18.54
N THR A 161 14.72 -4.52 18.79
CA THR A 161 15.16 -3.88 20.03
C THR A 161 14.00 -3.73 21.00
N LEU A 162 14.29 -3.66 22.30
CA LEU A 162 13.25 -3.48 23.32
C LEU A 162 13.24 -2.04 23.82
N HIS A 163 12.05 -1.47 23.92
CA HIS A 163 11.80 -0.19 24.56
C HIS A 163 10.79 -0.34 25.69
N GLN A 164 11.06 0.30 26.83
CA GLN A 164 10.23 0.22 28.02
C GLN A 164 9.70 1.60 28.40
N ALA A 165 8.40 1.71 28.55
CA ALA A 165 7.72 2.92 28.99
C ALA A 165 6.44 2.56 29.75
N HIS A 166 6.08 3.35 30.77
CA HIS A 166 4.84 3.18 31.53
C HIS A 166 4.59 1.76 32.11
N GLY A 167 5.67 0.99 32.36
CA GLY A 167 5.59 -0.39 32.86
C GLY A 167 5.24 -1.42 31.78
N LEU A 168 5.22 -1.03 30.51
CA LEU A 168 5.03 -1.91 29.36
C LEU A 168 6.32 -2.03 28.55
N THR A 169 6.43 -3.11 27.77
CA THR A 169 7.53 -3.33 26.84
C THR A 169 7.00 -3.35 25.41
N THR A 170 7.65 -2.64 24.50
CA THR A 170 7.41 -2.75 23.05
C THR A 170 8.68 -3.24 22.35
N GLN A 171 8.49 -4.15 21.39
CA GLN A 171 9.53 -4.58 20.46
C GLN A 171 9.54 -3.62 19.26
N ILE A 172 10.70 -3.08 18.93
CA ILE A 172 10.92 -2.18 17.82
C ILE A 172 11.74 -2.90 16.77
N THR A 173 11.13 -3.11 15.61
CA THR A 173 11.79 -3.65 14.42
C THR A 173 11.98 -2.54 13.40
N LYS A 174 13.18 -2.42 12.84
CA LYS A 174 13.50 -1.51 11.74
C LYS A 174 13.64 -2.31 10.45
N ASN A 175 13.22 -1.74 9.33
CA ASN A 175 13.49 -2.33 8.02
C ASN A 175 15.00 -2.30 7.73
N THR A 176 15.53 -3.42 7.25
CA THR A 176 16.97 -3.62 7.01
C THR A 176 17.41 -3.12 5.63
N LEU A 177 16.47 -2.85 4.71
CA LEU A 177 16.80 -2.28 3.42
C LEU A 177 17.32 -0.84 3.55
N PRO A 178 18.25 -0.40 2.68
CA PRO A 178 18.69 0.99 2.63
C PRO A 178 17.51 1.96 2.44
N ILE A 179 17.57 3.13 3.07
CA ILE A 179 16.48 4.12 3.02
C ILE A 179 16.19 4.57 1.59
N GLU A 180 17.22 4.69 0.76
CA GLU A 180 17.10 5.08 -0.65
C GLU A 180 16.30 4.04 -1.44
N VAL A 181 16.47 2.75 -1.13
CA VAL A 181 15.68 1.66 -1.72
C VAL A 181 14.23 1.74 -1.28
N LEU A 182 13.98 1.98 0.01
CA LEU A 182 12.62 2.14 0.52
C LEU A 182 11.91 3.36 -0.09
N ILE A 183 12.62 4.47 -0.30
CA ILE A 183 12.09 5.67 -0.96
C ILE A 183 11.72 5.39 -2.42
N GLU A 184 12.58 4.66 -3.14
CA GLU A 184 12.31 4.29 -4.53
C GLU A 184 11.08 3.39 -4.64
N GLN A 185 10.98 2.39 -3.76
CA GLN A 185 9.85 1.47 -3.67
C GLN A 185 8.55 2.17 -3.22
N ALA A 186 8.67 3.19 -2.36
CA ALA A 186 7.54 3.99 -1.87
C ALA A 186 6.79 4.77 -2.96
N LYS A 187 7.37 4.90 -4.17
CA LYS A 187 6.70 5.47 -5.35
C LYS A 187 5.45 4.68 -5.76
N TYR A 188 5.46 3.37 -5.55
CA TYR A 188 4.41 2.45 -6.00
C TYR A 188 3.51 1.99 -4.85
N CYS A 189 4.10 1.70 -3.68
CA CYS A 189 3.40 1.22 -2.50
C CYS A 189 4.14 1.65 -1.24
N SER A 190 3.40 1.99 -0.18
CA SER A 190 3.98 2.34 1.12
C SER A 190 4.98 1.27 1.62
N GLN A 191 6.11 1.71 2.15
CA GLN A 191 7.16 0.83 2.67
C GLN A 191 7.30 0.98 4.18
N LYS A 192 7.26 -0.14 4.92
CA LYS A 192 7.44 -0.10 6.38
C LYS A 192 8.88 0.33 6.71
N LEU A 193 9.03 1.32 7.58
CA LEU A 193 10.31 1.78 8.13
C LEU A 193 10.54 1.22 9.53
N TYR A 194 9.54 1.37 10.40
CA TYR A 194 9.53 0.85 11.76
C TYR A 194 8.23 0.09 12.04
N GLN A 195 8.33 -0.98 12.81
CA GLN A 195 7.19 -1.71 13.34
C GLN A 195 7.35 -1.84 14.86
N PHE A 196 6.30 -1.49 15.58
CA PHE A 196 6.23 -1.55 17.03
C PHE A 196 5.25 -2.65 17.41
N SER A 197 5.69 -3.53 18.31
CA SER A 197 4.91 -4.68 18.75
C SER A 197 4.90 -4.76 20.28
N LEU A 198 3.76 -4.41 20.86
CA LEU A 198 3.54 -4.39 22.30
C LEU A 198 3.54 -5.82 22.85
N VAL A 199 4.29 -6.01 23.94
CA VAL A 199 4.37 -7.28 24.67
C VAL A 199 3.42 -7.23 25.86
N LEU A 200 2.36 -8.04 25.82
CA LEU A 200 1.36 -8.16 26.88
C LEU A 200 1.13 -9.63 27.22
N GLU A 201 1.24 -9.98 28.50
CA GLU A 201 0.84 -11.31 29.04
C GLU A 201 1.46 -12.49 28.26
N GLY A 202 2.70 -12.36 27.78
CA GLY A 202 3.40 -13.39 27.00
C GLY A 202 3.05 -13.43 25.51
N SER A 203 2.15 -12.55 25.05
CA SER A 203 1.84 -12.33 23.64
C SER A 203 2.50 -11.06 23.11
N THR A 204 2.86 -11.06 21.83
CA THR A 204 3.40 -9.90 21.13
C THR A 204 2.52 -9.62 19.92
N SER A 205 2.03 -8.39 19.80
CA SER A 205 1.15 -7.97 18.71
C SER A 205 1.59 -6.63 18.15
N VAL A 206 1.62 -6.50 16.83
CA VAL A 206 1.88 -5.22 16.17
C VAL A 206 0.79 -4.22 16.52
N ASP A 207 1.16 -3.08 17.08
CA ASP A 207 0.24 -2.01 17.49
C ASP A 207 0.45 -0.72 16.70
N ASN A 208 1.67 -0.48 16.22
CA ASN A 208 2.00 0.73 15.49
C ASN A 208 3.00 0.42 14.37
N THR A 209 2.86 1.13 13.24
CA THR A 209 3.78 1.04 12.10
C THR A 209 4.07 2.42 11.57
N VAL A 210 5.35 2.71 11.31
CA VAL A 210 5.77 3.87 10.54
C VAL A 210 6.08 3.41 9.13
N SER A 211 5.41 4.00 8.15
CA SER A 211 5.61 3.70 6.73
C SER A 211 6.03 4.94 5.96
N ILE A 212 6.97 4.78 5.03
CA ILE A 212 7.33 5.76 4.01
C ILE A 212 6.27 5.70 2.92
N VAL A 213 5.76 6.86 2.52
CA VAL A 213 4.73 7.02 1.49
C VAL A 213 5.13 8.10 0.50
N ASN A 214 4.69 7.96 -0.76
CA ASN A 214 4.80 8.99 -1.77
C ASN A 214 3.42 9.61 -2.03
N LYS A 215 3.24 10.86 -1.60
CA LYS A 215 2.02 11.64 -1.87
C LYS A 215 2.35 12.71 -2.89
N GLU A 216 1.76 12.59 -4.09
CA GLU A 216 1.91 13.58 -5.17
C GLU A 216 3.38 13.92 -5.49
N GLY A 217 4.27 12.93 -5.47
CA GLY A 217 5.70 13.10 -5.75
C GLY A 217 6.54 13.55 -4.54
N LYS A 218 5.92 13.73 -3.37
CA LYS A 218 6.61 14.09 -2.13
C LYS A 218 6.72 12.88 -1.20
N ILE A 219 7.94 12.63 -0.75
CA ILE A 219 8.21 11.59 0.25
C ILE A 219 7.84 12.13 1.63
N GLN A 220 7.01 11.37 2.33
CA GLN A 220 6.60 11.61 3.71
C GLN A 220 6.58 10.27 4.46
N SER A 221 6.49 10.33 5.79
CA SER A 221 6.26 9.15 6.60
C SER A 221 4.98 9.29 7.43
N GLU A 222 4.32 8.16 7.68
CA GLU A 222 3.09 8.12 8.46
C GLU A 222 3.20 7.08 9.57
N LEU A 223 2.88 7.50 10.79
CA LEU A 223 2.61 6.60 11.90
C LEU A 223 1.12 6.24 11.87
N ARG A 224 0.83 4.95 11.74
CA ARG A 224 -0.51 4.38 11.84
C ARG A 224 -0.60 3.47 13.06
N GLY A 225 -1.75 3.51 13.72
CA GLY A 225 -2.07 2.63 14.85
C GLY A 225 -2.69 1.30 14.42
N TYR A 226 -3.04 0.48 15.40
CA TYR A 226 -3.56 -0.88 15.22
C TYR A 226 -4.75 -0.98 14.26
N PHE A 227 -5.68 -0.02 14.33
CA PHE A 227 -6.87 0.03 13.45
C PHE A 227 -6.60 0.69 12.10
N GLY A 228 -5.33 0.95 11.73
CA GLY A 228 -4.96 1.58 10.45
C GLY A 228 -5.13 3.11 10.40
N GLY A 229 -5.79 3.70 11.41
CA GLY A 229 -5.94 5.14 11.56
C GLY A 229 -4.60 5.86 11.64
N LYS A 230 -4.48 6.95 10.88
CA LYS A 230 -3.28 7.79 10.85
C LYS A 230 -3.17 8.61 12.12
N THR A 231 -2.14 8.33 12.92
CA THR A 231 -1.87 9.03 14.18
C THR A 231 -0.98 10.25 13.97
N LYS A 232 0.01 10.17 13.08
CA LYS A 232 0.96 11.26 12.82
C LYS A 232 1.54 11.20 11.40
N ALA A 233 1.75 12.38 10.81
CA ALA A 233 2.57 12.55 9.61
C ALA A 233 3.91 13.20 9.96
N PHE A 234 4.97 12.81 9.26
CA PHE A 234 6.30 13.39 9.33
C PHE A 234 6.71 13.88 7.94
N ASP A 235 7.29 15.08 7.89
CA ASP A 235 7.92 15.59 6.67
C ASP A 235 9.25 14.85 6.47
N GLY A 236 9.32 14.00 5.44
CA GLY A 236 10.48 13.16 5.16
C GLY A 236 10.55 11.88 6.01
N ILE A 237 11.77 11.47 6.36
CA ILE A 237 12.07 10.20 7.03
C ILE A 237 12.40 10.50 8.51
N PRO A 238 11.54 10.12 9.47
CA PRO A 238 11.76 10.42 10.87
C PRO A 238 12.83 9.50 11.48
N THR A 239 13.56 10.00 12.48
CA THR A 239 14.39 9.17 13.35
C THR A 239 13.53 8.41 14.35
N LEU A 240 14.12 7.40 15.01
CA LEU A 240 13.39 6.65 16.04
C LEU A 240 13.04 7.56 17.23
N GLU A 241 13.93 8.47 17.61
CA GLU A 241 13.72 9.44 18.70
C GLU A 241 12.55 10.38 18.44
N GLU A 242 12.29 10.72 17.17
CA GLU A 242 11.14 11.55 16.78
C GLU A 242 9.81 10.78 16.87
N VAL A 243 9.85 9.45 16.70
CA VAL A 243 8.67 8.57 16.70
C VAL A 243 8.31 8.12 18.13
N LEU A 244 9.32 7.83 18.97
CA LEU A 244 9.14 7.25 20.30
C LEU A 244 8.11 8.01 21.18
N PRO A 245 8.06 9.35 21.23
CA PRO A 245 7.06 10.05 22.05
C PRO A 245 5.61 9.66 21.76
N TYR A 246 5.28 9.37 20.49
CA TYR A 246 3.93 8.94 20.10
C TYR A 246 3.64 7.50 20.52
N ILE A 247 4.66 6.65 20.50
CA ILE A 247 4.56 5.26 20.96
C ILE A 247 4.42 5.21 22.48
N GLU A 248 5.19 6.02 23.21
CA GLU A 248 5.08 6.13 24.66
C GLU A 248 3.70 6.66 25.10
N GLN A 249 3.15 7.64 24.37
CA GLN A 249 1.78 8.09 24.59
C GLN A 249 0.79 6.94 24.45
N TYR A 250 0.86 6.16 23.36
CA TYR A 250 0.02 4.99 23.18
C TYR A 250 0.19 3.95 24.29
N MET A 251 1.44 3.69 24.70
CA MET A 251 1.74 2.79 25.83
C MET A 251 1.12 3.30 27.15
N SER A 252 1.12 4.61 27.39
CA SER A 252 0.43 5.20 28.54
C SER A 252 -1.08 4.94 28.50
N GLU A 253 -1.73 5.16 27.35
CA GLU A 253 -3.16 4.89 27.16
C GLU A 253 -3.50 3.41 27.37
N VAL A 254 -2.64 2.49 26.91
CA VAL A 254 -2.79 1.05 27.19
C VAL A 254 -2.62 0.76 28.69
N ALA A 255 -1.59 1.32 29.34
CA ALA A 255 -1.35 1.12 30.76
C ALA A 255 -2.51 1.61 31.63
N GLU A 256 -3.10 2.77 31.30
CA GLU A 256 -4.27 3.31 32.00
C GLU A 256 -5.49 2.40 31.83
N ARG A 257 -5.77 1.92 30.61
CA ARG A 257 -6.86 0.97 30.35
C ARG A 257 -6.68 -0.32 31.15
N ARG A 258 -5.44 -0.84 31.24
CA ARG A 258 -5.14 -2.04 32.02
C ARG A 258 -5.38 -1.83 33.52
N ARG A 259 -4.92 -0.71 34.08
CA ARG A 259 -5.18 -0.37 35.50
C ARG A 259 -6.68 -0.26 35.78
N ALA A 260 -7.45 0.36 34.88
CA ALA A 260 -8.90 0.44 35.00
C ALA A 260 -9.59 -0.94 34.97
N MET A 261 -8.99 -1.92 34.30
CA MET A 261 -9.43 -3.32 34.27
C MET A 261 -8.89 -4.17 35.43
N GLY A 262 -8.11 -3.59 36.37
CA GLY A 262 -7.50 -4.31 37.48
C GLY A 262 -6.34 -5.22 37.07
N LYS A 263 -5.70 -4.94 35.93
CA LYS A 263 -4.55 -5.67 35.36
C LYS A 263 -3.24 -4.90 35.46
#